data_AF-A0A2M7A3Q3-F1
#
_entry.id   AF-A0A2M7A3Q3-F1
#
_cell.length_a   1.000
_cell.length_b   1.000
_cell.length_c   1.000
_cell.angle_alpha   90.00
_cell.angle_beta   90.00
_cell.angle_gamma   90.00
#
_symmetry.space_group_name_H-M   'P 1'
#
loop_
_entity.id
_entity.type
_entity.pdbx_description
1 polymer ?
#
loop_
_entity_poly.entity_id
_entity_poly.type
_entity_poly.pdbx_seq_one_letter_code
_entity_poly.pdbx_strand_id
1 'polypeptide(L)'
;MTGRERVTRALRFENPDRVPRDLWALPAIGMFHQEEYAALLRRYPLDFDKPYFSPGQSERASGKYARVGAYSDDWGSVWHVAEEGVVGEVKEPALADWSSMKSYQPPWELIRSRDLSRVNRDCDQKDLFMLSDCTARPFERMQFLRGSERLLMDLAYLPKKLYALRDMVHEFYLSDIEQWCATRVDGVMMMDDWGTQHALLISPALWREFFKPLYREYCAVVHAAGKFAFFHSDGHIEAIYGDLIEVGMDAINSQLFCMDIEELAGRYKGKVTFWGEIDRQAVLPFGTPEQVANAVRRVRAALDDGCGGVIAQCEWGKGNPAANVEAVFKAWAE
;
A
#
# COMPACT_ATOMS: atom_id res chain seq x y z
N MET A 1 19.71 -17.29 -5.45
CA MET A 1 19.32 -15.88 -5.58
C MET A 1 18.85 -15.38 -4.22
N THR A 2 19.32 -14.23 -3.77
CA THR A 2 18.82 -13.60 -2.54
C THR A 2 17.39 -13.09 -2.73
N GLY A 3 16.68 -12.72 -1.65
CA GLY A 3 15.36 -12.10 -1.75
C GLY A 3 15.40 -10.79 -2.53
N ARG A 4 16.39 -9.95 -2.25
CA ARG A 4 16.64 -8.70 -2.96
C ARG A 4 16.86 -8.89 -4.46
N GLU A 5 17.74 -9.80 -4.85
CA GLU A 5 18.01 -10.11 -6.27
C GLU A 5 16.74 -10.61 -6.96
N ARG A 6 15.96 -11.47 -6.29
CA ARG A 6 14.73 -12.05 -6.83
C ARG A 6 13.68 -11.01 -7.10
N VAL A 7 13.41 -10.13 -6.13
CA VAL A 7 12.47 -9.02 -6.32
C VAL A 7 12.95 -8.07 -7.41
N THR A 8 14.24 -7.71 -7.41
CA THR A 8 14.83 -6.81 -8.41
C THR A 8 14.69 -7.38 -9.82
N ARG A 9 14.95 -8.69 -10.01
CA ARG A 9 14.78 -9.36 -11.31
C ARG A 9 13.31 -9.48 -11.72
N ALA A 10 12.40 -9.69 -10.75
CA ALA A 10 10.97 -9.66 -11.04
C ALA A 10 10.53 -8.28 -11.55
N LEU A 11 10.96 -7.20 -10.87
CA LEU A 11 10.67 -5.81 -11.25
C LEU A 11 11.24 -5.43 -12.63
N ARG A 12 12.36 -6.02 -13.02
CA ARG A 12 13.04 -5.78 -14.31
C ARG A 12 12.66 -6.75 -15.42
N PHE A 13 11.77 -7.71 -15.15
CA PHE A 13 11.41 -8.77 -16.09
C PHE A 13 12.62 -9.59 -16.57
N GLU A 14 13.52 -9.93 -15.63
CA GLU A 14 14.78 -10.64 -15.89
C GLU A 14 14.77 -12.07 -15.35
N ASN A 15 13.72 -12.86 -15.54
CA ASN A 15 13.69 -14.29 -15.16
C ASN A 15 14.22 -14.57 -13.73
N PRO A 16 13.48 -14.23 -12.67
CA PRO A 16 13.84 -14.61 -11.31
C PRO A 16 13.81 -16.15 -11.16
N ASP A 17 14.53 -16.70 -10.18
CA ASP A 17 14.59 -18.16 -9.93
C ASP A 17 13.26 -18.75 -9.45
N ARG A 18 12.41 -17.92 -8.85
CA ARG A 18 10.98 -18.17 -8.57
C ARG A 18 10.27 -16.83 -8.39
N VAL A 19 8.93 -16.87 -8.39
CA VAL A 19 8.11 -15.72 -8.02
C VAL A 19 8.51 -15.24 -6.59
N PRO A 20 8.85 -13.95 -6.40
CA PRO A 20 9.10 -13.38 -5.07
C PRO A 20 7.85 -13.43 -4.20
N ARG A 21 8.02 -13.48 -2.88
CA ARG A 21 6.93 -13.63 -1.90
C ARG A 21 6.88 -12.46 -0.96
N ASP A 22 5.67 -11.98 -0.74
CA ASP A 22 5.36 -10.99 0.29
C ASP A 22 4.08 -11.39 1.02
N LEU A 23 3.96 -10.98 2.28
CA LEU A 23 2.80 -11.28 3.13
C LEU A 23 2.51 -10.07 4.00
N TRP A 24 1.31 -9.52 3.87
CA TRP A 24 0.86 -8.47 4.78
C TRP A 24 0.04 -9.09 5.89
N ALA A 25 0.34 -8.71 7.13
CA ALA A 25 -0.38 -9.21 8.30
C ALA A 25 -1.10 -8.03 8.96
N LEU A 26 -2.43 -8.12 9.05
CA LEU A 26 -3.22 -7.12 9.78
C LEU A 26 -2.96 -7.20 11.29
N PRO A 27 -3.29 -6.15 12.06
CA PRO A 27 -2.97 -6.08 13.49
C PRO A 27 -3.44 -7.31 14.28
N ALA A 28 -4.62 -7.86 13.95
CA ALA A 28 -5.14 -9.08 14.56
C ALA A 28 -4.18 -10.27 14.51
N ILE A 29 -3.40 -10.43 13.43
CA ILE A 29 -2.45 -11.55 13.29
C ILE A 29 -1.29 -11.40 14.25
N GLY A 30 -0.72 -10.18 14.33
CA GLY A 30 0.31 -9.87 15.32
C GLY A 30 -0.19 -9.92 16.76
N MET A 31 -1.49 -9.72 16.99
CA MET A 31 -2.08 -9.78 18.34
C MET A 31 -2.45 -11.19 18.79
N PHE A 32 -2.96 -12.03 17.89
CA PHE A 32 -3.65 -13.27 18.26
C PHE A 32 -3.10 -14.54 17.57
N HIS A 33 -2.29 -14.42 16.52
CA HIS A 33 -1.84 -15.54 15.68
C HIS A 33 -0.32 -15.57 15.47
N GLN A 34 0.46 -15.08 16.44
CA GLN A 34 1.93 -14.94 16.32
C GLN A 34 2.65 -16.26 16.02
N GLU A 35 2.23 -17.36 16.66
CA GLU A 35 2.88 -18.67 16.48
C GLU A 35 2.62 -19.26 15.09
N GLU A 36 1.37 -19.17 14.61
CA GLU A 36 0.97 -19.60 13.27
C GLU A 36 1.67 -18.77 12.19
N TYR A 37 1.73 -17.45 12.40
CA TYR A 37 2.45 -16.54 11.53
C TYR A 37 3.94 -16.90 11.44
N ALA A 38 4.61 -17.10 12.59
CA ALA A 38 6.01 -17.51 12.62
C ALA A 38 6.24 -18.89 11.98
N ALA A 39 5.31 -19.84 12.16
CA ALA A 39 5.38 -21.15 11.54
C ALA A 39 5.25 -21.08 10.01
N LEU A 40 4.34 -20.24 9.50
CA LEU A 40 4.20 -19.99 8.07
C LEU A 40 5.48 -19.41 7.48
N LEU A 41 6.06 -18.37 8.11
CA LEU A 41 7.27 -17.71 7.63
C LEU A 41 8.51 -18.61 7.66
N ARG A 42 8.61 -19.56 8.61
CA ARG A 42 9.67 -20.57 8.60
C ARG A 42 9.61 -21.48 7.38
N ARG A 43 8.41 -21.80 6.91
CA ARG A 43 8.21 -22.69 5.75
C ARG A 43 8.23 -21.93 4.42
N TYR A 44 7.71 -20.72 4.40
CA TYR A 44 7.69 -19.83 3.24
C TYR A 44 8.33 -18.48 3.61
N PRO A 45 9.68 -18.41 3.62
CA PRO A 45 10.37 -17.15 3.85
C PRO A 45 9.97 -16.10 2.81
N LEU A 46 9.78 -14.86 3.27
CA LEU A 46 9.49 -13.71 2.41
C LEU A 46 10.76 -13.23 1.71
N ASP A 47 10.58 -12.50 0.62
CA ASP A 47 11.66 -11.84 -0.13
C ASP A 47 11.76 -10.35 0.17
N PHE A 48 10.85 -9.83 0.99
CA PHE A 48 10.75 -8.45 1.43
C PHE A 48 11.05 -8.33 2.92
N ASP A 49 11.51 -7.14 3.32
CA ASP A 49 11.57 -6.70 4.71
C ASP A 49 11.42 -5.18 4.77
N LYS A 50 11.22 -4.66 5.97
CA LYS A 50 11.25 -3.23 6.26
C LYS A 50 12.44 -2.90 7.17
N PRO A 51 13.13 -1.78 6.97
CA PRO A 51 14.19 -1.36 7.87
C PRO A 51 13.60 -0.91 9.21
N TYR A 52 14.33 -1.12 10.30
CA TYR A 52 13.98 -0.50 11.57
C TYR A 52 14.27 1.00 11.53
N PHE A 53 13.35 1.79 12.07
CA PHE A 53 13.51 3.21 12.33
C PHE A 53 12.74 3.58 13.60
N SER A 54 13.08 4.71 14.21
CA SER A 54 12.24 5.26 15.27
C SER A 54 11.26 6.26 14.65
N PRO A 55 9.95 6.05 14.77
CA PRO A 55 8.96 6.97 14.22
C PRO A 55 9.06 8.32 14.92
N GLY A 56 8.73 9.39 14.19
CA GLY A 56 8.59 10.71 14.78
C GLY A 56 7.41 10.75 15.76
N GLN A 57 7.40 11.77 16.61
CA GLN A 57 6.34 11.95 17.61
C GLN A 57 5.48 13.15 17.24
N SER A 58 4.16 13.01 17.36
CA SER A 58 3.21 14.12 17.30
C SER A 58 2.54 14.32 18.66
N GLU A 59 2.29 15.57 19.02
CA GLU A 59 1.51 15.94 20.21
C GLU A 59 0.01 15.69 20.02
N ARG A 60 -0.45 15.50 18.78
CA ARG A 60 -1.86 15.26 18.44
C ARG A 60 -2.26 13.80 18.60
N ALA A 61 -1.31 12.89 18.38
CA ALA A 61 -1.57 11.47 18.43
C ALA A 61 -1.83 11.00 19.88
N SER A 62 -2.91 10.26 20.07
CA SER A 62 -3.28 9.71 21.38
C SER A 62 -4.18 8.50 21.25
N GLY A 63 -4.25 7.66 22.30
CA GLY A 63 -5.03 6.43 22.28
C GLY A 63 -4.23 5.23 21.77
N LYS A 64 -4.93 4.14 21.40
CA LYS A 64 -4.30 2.89 20.97
C LYS A 64 -4.82 2.48 19.59
N TYR A 65 -3.90 2.40 18.64
CA TYR A 65 -4.19 1.91 17.29
C TYR A 65 -4.75 0.49 17.32
N ALA A 66 -5.78 0.24 16.49
CA ALA A 66 -6.45 -1.04 16.30
C ALA A 66 -7.02 -1.70 17.57
N ARG A 67 -7.35 -0.89 18.59
CA ARG A 67 -8.02 -1.35 19.82
C ARG A 67 -9.37 -0.66 19.98
N VAL A 68 -10.39 -1.41 20.43
CA VAL A 68 -11.77 -0.93 20.52
C VAL A 68 -11.84 0.39 21.29
N GLY A 69 -12.54 1.37 20.72
CA GLY A 69 -12.64 2.72 21.26
C GLY A 69 -12.25 3.77 20.23
N ALA A 70 -11.73 4.90 20.72
CA ALA A 70 -11.29 6.02 19.89
C ALA A 70 -9.80 6.33 20.09
N TYR A 71 -9.15 6.79 19.03
CA TYR A 71 -7.77 7.30 19.07
C TYR A 71 -7.65 8.50 18.12
N SER A 72 -6.72 9.41 18.41
CA SER A 72 -6.40 10.52 17.50
C SER A 72 -5.14 10.19 16.72
N ASP A 73 -5.14 10.45 15.41
CA ASP A 73 -3.93 10.31 14.60
C ASP A 73 -3.03 11.55 14.68
N ASP A 74 -1.84 11.46 14.08
CA ASP A 74 -0.87 12.56 14.06
C ASP A 74 -1.39 13.79 13.32
N TRP A 75 -2.38 13.64 12.44
CA TRP A 75 -3.02 14.75 11.74
C TRP A 75 -4.17 15.36 12.55
N GLY A 76 -4.48 14.82 13.72
CA GLY A 76 -5.50 15.32 14.65
C GLY A 76 -6.93 14.90 14.30
N SER A 77 -7.11 13.88 13.46
CA SER A 77 -8.44 13.29 13.20
C SER A 77 -8.71 12.17 14.20
N VAL A 78 -9.97 12.03 14.65
CA VAL A 78 -10.38 10.98 15.60
C VAL A 78 -10.94 9.78 14.85
N TRP A 79 -10.33 8.64 15.13
CA TRP A 79 -10.62 7.34 14.58
C TRP A 79 -11.38 6.49 15.58
N HIS A 80 -12.39 5.75 15.13
CA HIS A 80 -13.16 4.81 15.93
C HIS A 80 -12.89 3.39 15.47
N VAL A 81 -12.54 2.52 16.41
CA VAL A 81 -12.32 1.10 16.19
C VAL A 81 -13.51 0.34 16.77
N ALA A 82 -14.29 -0.30 15.91
CA ALA A 82 -15.45 -1.10 16.30
C ALA A 82 -15.06 -2.49 16.82
N GLU A 83 -13.92 -3.01 16.35
CA GLU A 83 -13.48 -4.38 16.63
C GLU A 83 -11.97 -4.45 16.86
N GLU A 84 -11.58 -5.25 17.87
CA GLU A 84 -10.19 -5.42 18.25
C GLU A 84 -9.36 -6.06 17.12
N GLY A 85 -8.21 -5.46 16.83
CA GLY A 85 -7.29 -5.91 15.77
C GLY A 85 -7.69 -5.49 14.35
N VAL A 86 -8.72 -4.65 14.21
CA VAL A 86 -9.17 -4.05 12.94
C VAL A 86 -8.78 -2.57 12.90
N VAL A 87 -8.48 -2.06 11.70
CA VAL A 87 -8.19 -0.62 11.50
C VAL A 87 -9.47 0.18 11.74
N GLY A 88 -9.33 1.33 12.41
CA GLY A 88 -10.48 2.20 12.70
C GLY A 88 -10.97 2.97 11.47
N GLU A 89 -12.04 3.72 11.66
CA GLU A 89 -12.57 4.68 10.68
C GLU A 89 -12.57 6.09 11.28
N VAL A 90 -12.23 7.11 10.49
CA VAL A 90 -12.37 8.50 10.94
C VAL A 90 -13.85 8.82 11.17
N LYS A 91 -14.17 9.28 12.39
CA LYS A 91 -15.51 9.80 12.74
C LYS A 91 -15.48 11.30 13.02
N GLU A 92 -14.34 11.85 13.44
CA GLU A 92 -14.18 13.28 13.68
C GLU A 92 -12.98 13.81 12.87
N PRO A 93 -13.22 14.31 11.64
CA PRO A 93 -12.14 14.78 10.77
C PRO A 93 -11.60 16.15 11.23
N ALA A 94 -10.28 16.32 11.22
CA ALA A 94 -9.61 17.52 11.75
C ALA A 94 -9.99 18.83 11.05
N LEU A 95 -10.40 18.75 9.79
CA LEU A 95 -10.81 19.84 8.91
C LEU A 95 -12.27 19.65 8.44
N ALA A 96 -13.15 19.26 9.37
CA ALA A 96 -14.60 19.23 9.15
C ALA A 96 -15.17 20.59 8.65
N ASP A 97 -14.62 21.70 9.17
CA ASP A 97 -14.92 23.08 8.77
C ASP A 97 -13.69 23.72 8.10
N TRP A 98 -13.93 24.32 6.94
CA TRP A 98 -12.95 25.09 6.19
C TRP A 98 -12.44 26.36 6.92
N SER A 99 -13.08 26.80 8.00
CA SER A 99 -12.58 27.91 8.83
C SER A 99 -11.25 27.56 9.51
N SER A 100 -11.07 26.29 9.91
CA SER A 100 -9.85 25.78 10.55
C SER A 100 -8.64 25.70 9.62
N MET A 101 -8.87 25.66 8.29
CA MET A 101 -7.80 25.50 7.29
C MET A 101 -6.74 26.61 7.36
N LYS A 102 -7.10 27.83 7.73
CA LYS A 102 -6.16 28.97 7.75
C LYS A 102 -5.03 28.82 8.76
N SER A 103 -5.29 28.16 9.88
CA SER A 103 -4.33 27.96 10.97
C SER A 103 -3.80 26.52 11.03
N TYR A 104 -4.33 25.63 10.19
CA TYR A 104 -3.93 24.23 10.20
C TYR A 104 -2.52 24.07 9.61
N GLN A 105 -1.73 23.18 10.22
CA GLN A 105 -0.43 22.79 9.75
C GLN A 105 -0.34 21.27 9.75
N PRO A 106 0.25 20.65 8.71
CA PRO A 106 0.64 19.24 8.75
C PRO A 106 1.50 18.93 9.98
N PRO A 107 1.54 17.67 10.44
CA PRO A 107 2.36 17.26 11.58
C PRO A 107 3.84 17.14 11.19
N TRP A 108 4.45 18.27 10.79
CA TRP A 108 5.84 18.35 10.36
C TRP A 108 6.83 17.84 11.42
N GLU A 109 6.45 17.84 12.69
CA GLU A 109 7.20 17.23 13.77
C GLU A 109 7.51 15.75 13.53
N LEU A 110 6.63 15.00 12.85
CA LEU A 110 6.88 13.59 12.50
C LEU A 110 8.10 13.43 11.60
N ILE A 111 8.15 14.26 10.55
CA ILE A 111 9.21 14.26 9.55
C ILE A 111 10.52 14.79 10.15
N ARG A 112 10.46 15.73 11.10
CA ARG A 112 11.62 16.35 11.74
C ARG A 112 12.23 15.51 12.86
N SER A 113 11.42 14.74 13.58
CA SER A 113 11.83 14.03 14.80
C SER A 113 12.10 12.54 14.61
N ARG A 114 11.72 11.95 13.47
CA ARG A 114 12.04 10.55 13.17
C ARG A 114 13.53 10.31 13.07
N ASP A 115 13.96 9.11 13.45
CA ASP A 115 15.36 8.67 13.34
C ASP A 115 15.51 7.57 12.29
N LEU A 116 16.11 7.93 11.16
CA LEU A 116 16.43 7.02 10.05
C LEU A 116 17.89 6.51 10.10
N SER A 117 18.67 6.83 11.14
CA SER A 117 20.12 6.54 11.21
C SER A 117 20.45 5.04 11.14
N ARG A 118 19.50 4.18 11.53
CA ARG A 118 19.65 2.71 11.46
C ARG A 118 19.25 2.12 10.11
N VAL A 119 18.44 2.82 9.32
CA VAL A 119 17.85 2.29 8.07
C VAL A 119 18.93 1.75 7.14
N ASN A 120 19.98 2.54 6.90
CA ASN A 120 21.05 2.16 5.97
C ASN A 120 21.79 0.90 6.42
N ARG A 121 22.04 0.77 7.73
CA ARG A 121 22.70 -0.40 8.32
C ARG A 121 21.85 -1.65 8.15
N ASP A 122 20.56 -1.55 8.44
CA ASP A 122 19.62 -2.67 8.28
C ASP A 122 19.53 -3.12 6.82
N CYS A 123 19.52 -2.16 5.89
CA CYS A 123 19.50 -2.46 4.46
C CYS A 123 20.77 -3.22 4.03
N ASP A 124 21.94 -2.81 4.51
CA ASP A 124 23.23 -3.43 4.17
C ASP A 124 23.43 -4.82 4.79
N GLN A 125 22.71 -5.15 5.87
CA GLN A 125 22.87 -6.41 6.61
C GLN A 125 21.91 -7.51 6.19
N LYS A 126 20.87 -7.19 5.41
CA LYS A 126 19.84 -8.13 5.00
C LYS A 126 19.97 -8.44 3.51
N ASP A 127 19.63 -9.66 3.14
CA ASP A 127 19.56 -10.14 1.74
C ASP A 127 18.13 -10.10 1.18
N LEU A 128 17.26 -9.29 1.79
CA LEU A 128 15.86 -9.08 1.44
C LEU A 128 15.67 -7.74 0.74
N PHE A 129 14.64 -7.62 -0.09
CA PHE A 129 14.26 -6.36 -0.72
C PHE A 129 13.68 -5.42 0.36
N MET A 130 14.37 -4.31 0.59
CA MET A 130 14.05 -3.39 1.68
C MET A 130 13.08 -2.31 1.20
N LEU A 131 11.82 -2.41 1.62
CA LEU A 131 10.79 -1.43 1.27
C LEU A 131 10.68 -0.36 2.36
N SER A 132 10.53 0.91 1.96
CA SER A 132 10.28 2.01 2.91
C SER A 132 9.01 1.78 3.71
N ASP A 133 8.91 2.39 4.90
CA ASP A 133 7.63 2.49 5.63
C ASP A 133 6.83 3.75 5.27
N CYS A 134 7.12 4.36 4.12
CA CYS A 134 6.32 5.47 3.58
C CYS A 134 4.90 4.97 3.23
N THR A 135 3.90 5.81 3.47
CA THR A 135 2.52 5.55 3.05
C THR A 135 1.88 6.81 2.46
N ALA A 136 2.52 7.36 1.42
CA ALA A 136 1.99 8.52 0.71
C ALA A 136 0.64 8.20 0.07
N ARG A 137 -0.39 8.90 0.55
CA ARG A 137 -1.81 8.65 0.29
C ARG A 137 -2.63 9.94 0.15
N PRO A 138 -2.35 10.79 -0.85
CA PRO A 138 -2.96 12.12 -0.91
C PRO A 138 -4.50 12.10 -0.83
N PHE A 139 -5.19 11.19 -1.50
CA PHE A 139 -6.66 11.16 -1.50
C PHE A 139 -7.23 10.64 -0.18
N GLU A 140 -6.81 9.47 0.31
CA GLU A 140 -7.17 8.96 1.63
C GLU A 140 -6.86 9.97 2.74
N ARG A 141 -5.69 10.62 2.72
CA ARG A 141 -5.34 11.62 3.74
C ARG A 141 -6.29 12.81 3.68
N MET A 142 -6.66 13.26 2.49
CA MET A 142 -7.68 14.30 2.33
C MET A 142 -9.04 13.82 2.86
N GLN A 143 -9.40 12.54 2.69
CA GLN A 143 -10.63 11.97 3.24
C GLN A 143 -10.60 11.98 4.77
N PHE A 144 -9.47 11.61 5.37
CA PHE A 144 -9.31 11.59 6.82
C PHE A 144 -9.41 13.00 7.42
N LEU A 145 -8.82 13.98 6.75
CA LEU A 145 -8.86 15.38 7.20
C LEU A 145 -10.21 16.03 7.01
N ARG A 146 -10.91 15.76 5.90
CA ARG A 146 -12.12 16.50 5.50
C ARG A 146 -13.42 15.77 5.88
N GLY A 147 -13.33 14.44 6.00
CA GLY A 147 -14.45 13.50 5.94
C GLY A 147 -14.79 13.14 4.50
N SER A 148 -14.97 11.85 4.19
CA SER A 148 -15.16 11.34 2.83
C SER A 148 -16.32 12.01 2.08
N GLU A 149 -17.52 12.09 2.69
CA GLU A 149 -18.69 12.72 2.05
C GLU A 149 -18.39 14.17 1.62
N ARG A 150 -17.83 14.95 2.54
CA ARG A 150 -17.54 16.36 2.29
C ARG A 150 -16.43 16.53 1.26
N LEU A 151 -15.41 15.67 1.30
CA LEU A 151 -14.35 15.68 0.29
C LEU A 151 -14.89 15.36 -1.11
N LEU A 152 -15.74 14.34 -1.24
CA LEU A 152 -16.34 13.98 -2.52
C LEU A 152 -17.21 15.12 -3.08
N MET A 153 -17.96 15.81 -2.22
CA MET A 153 -18.68 17.02 -2.60
C MET A 153 -17.72 18.15 -3.03
N ASP A 154 -16.66 18.40 -2.27
CA ASP A 154 -15.66 19.41 -2.64
C ASP A 154 -14.97 19.06 -3.98
N LEU A 155 -14.68 17.79 -4.25
CA LEU A 155 -14.12 17.31 -5.51
C LEU A 155 -15.06 17.50 -6.70
N ALA A 156 -16.38 17.52 -6.47
CA ALA A 156 -17.37 17.84 -7.50
C ALA A 156 -17.45 19.35 -7.81
N TYR A 157 -17.20 20.22 -6.82
CA TYR A 157 -17.30 21.68 -6.98
C TYR A 157 -15.95 22.40 -7.16
N LEU A 158 -14.83 21.73 -6.87
CA LEU A 158 -13.46 22.24 -6.97
C LEU A 158 -13.25 23.63 -6.33
N PRO A 159 -13.63 23.86 -5.06
CA PRO A 159 -13.40 25.14 -4.41
C PRO A 159 -11.90 25.38 -4.23
N LYS A 160 -11.45 26.64 -4.28
CA LYS A 160 -10.03 27.00 -4.12
C LYS A 160 -9.36 26.42 -2.86
N LYS A 161 -10.12 26.25 -1.77
CA LYS A 161 -9.62 25.67 -0.52
C LYS A 161 -9.27 24.18 -0.65
N LEU A 162 -9.90 23.46 -1.56
CA LEU A 162 -9.57 22.06 -1.86
C LEU A 162 -8.17 21.93 -2.45
N TYR A 163 -7.78 22.83 -3.35
CA TYR A 163 -6.41 22.87 -3.89
C TYR A 163 -5.39 23.16 -2.79
N ALA A 164 -5.67 24.11 -1.90
CA ALA A 164 -4.79 24.38 -0.75
C ALA A 164 -4.65 23.16 0.18
N LEU A 165 -5.73 22.39 0.39
CA LEU A 165 -5.68 21.14 1.13
C LEU A 165 -4.82 20.08 0.41
N ARG A 166 -5.02 19.91 -0.90
CA ARG A 166 -4.23 19.01 -1.74
C ARG A 166 -2.75 19.34 -1.66
N ASP A 167 -2.39 20.60 -1.90
CA ASP A 167 -1.01 21.06 -1.99
C ASP A 167 -0.29 20.86 -0.64
N MET A 168 -0.96 21.18 0.47
CA MET A 168 -0.45 20.94 1.82
C MET A 168 -0.20 19.44 2.11
N VAL A 169 -1.13 18.56 1.70
CA VAL A 169 -0.96 17.10 1.86
C VAL A 169 0.15 16.58 0.96
N HIS A 170 0.23 17.10 -0.27
CA HIS A 170 1.25 16.76 -1.24
C HIS A 170 2.65 17.13 -0.76
N GLU A 171 2.86 18.36 -0.29
CA GLU A 171 4.14 18.84 0.25
C GLU A 171 4.62 17.96 1.40
N PHE A 172 3.73 17.53 2.29
CA PHE A 172 4.08 16.64 3.39
C PHE A 172 4.59 15.29 2.87
N TYR A 173 3.86 14.66 1.95
CA TYR A 173 4.26 13.36 1.42
C TYR A 173 5.48 13.43 0.52
N LEU A 174 5.66 14.51 -0.24
CA LEU A 174 6.86 14.74 -1.02
C LEU A 174 8.09 14.80 -0.10
N SER A 175 8.02 15.56 1.00
CA SER A 175 9.10 15.60 1.99
C SER A 175 9.35 14.25 2.67
N ASP A 176 8.30 13.48 2.94
CA ASP A 176 8.44 12.14 3.49
C ASP A 176 9.20 11.20 2.53
N ILE A 177 8.77 11.18 1.26
CA ILE A 177 9.38 10.41 0.17
C ILE A 177 10.84 10.81 -0.03
N GLU A 178 11.16 12.11 -0.03
CA GLU A 178 12.53 12.61 -0.21
C GLU A 178 13.50 12.06 0.84
N GLN A 179 13.10 12.01 2.12
CA GLN A 179 13.99 11.45 3.15
C GLN A 179 14.16 9.94 3.01
N TRP A 180 13.11 9.19 2.66
CA TRP A 180 13.26 7.76 2.34
C TRP A 180 14.17 7.55 1.13
N CYS A 181 14.07 8.42 0.13
CA CYS A 181 14.94 8.43 -1.03
C CYS A 181 16.41 8.70 -0.67
N ALA A 182 16.68 9.43 0.41
CA ALA A 182 18.03 9.64 0.93
C ALA A 182 18.61 8.44 1.72
N THR A 183 17.82 7.39 1.96
CA THR A 183 18.28 6.15 2.61
C THR A 183 18.66 5.07 1.60
N ARG A 184 19.09 3.89 2.07
CA ARG A 184 19.46 2.73 1.24
C ARG A 184 18.34 1.72 1.03
N VAL A 185 17.07 2.08 1.29
CA VAL A 185 15.93 1.24 0.88
C VAL A 185 15.95 1.00 -0.63
N ASP A 186 15.52 -0.19 -1.04
CA ASP A 186 15.48 -0.63 -2.44
C ASP A 186 14.27 -0.03 -3.18
N GLY A 187 13.16 0.17 -2.47
CA GLY A 187 11.94 0.76 -3.01
C GLY A 187 11.19 1.65 -2.02
N VAL A 188 10.35 2.53 -2.56
CA VAL A 188 9.46 3.42 -1.81
C VAL A 188 8.01 3.00 -2.05
N MET A 189 7.28 2.81 -0.97
CA MET A 189 5.86 2.43 -1.00
C MET A 189 4.98 3.66 -0.94
N MET A 190 3.99 3.67 -1.82
CA MET A 190 2.86 4.58 -1.82
C MET A 190 1.58 3.75 -1.73
N MET A 191 0.51 4.36 -1.27
CA MET A 191 -0.75 3.66 -1.05
C MET A 191 -1.87 4.69 -1.17
N ASP A 192 -2.91 4.45 -1.93
CA ASP A 192 -4.06 5.35 -1.94
C ASP A 192 -5.28 4.64 -2.53
N ASP A 193 -6.30 4.40 -1.71
CA ASP A 193 -7.45 3.59 -2.13
C ASP A 193 -8.42 4.36 -3.03
N TRP A 194 -8.44 3.96 -4.30
CA TRP A 194 -9.22 4.62 -5.35
C TRP A 194 -10.50 3.90 -5.75
N GLY A 195 -10.66 2.63 -5.39
CA GLY A 195 -11.70 1.76 -5.95
C GLY A 195 -12.87 1.48 -5.01
N THR A 196 -14.06 1.35 -5.60
CA THR A 196 -15.17 0.53 -5.09
C THR A 196 -15.03 -0.89 -5.63
N GLN A 197 -16.01 -1.78 -5.42
CA GLN A 197 -15.99 -3.11 -6.05
C GLN A 197 -16.20 -3.10 -7.58
N HIS A 198 -16.59 -1.97 -8.18
CA HIS A 198 -17.00 -1.94 -9.60
C HIS A 198 -16.41 -0.77 -10.40
N ALA A 199 -15.93 0.29 -9.74
CA ALA A 199 -15.40 1.48 -10.39
C ALA A 199 -14.55 2.32 -9.42
N LEU A 200 -13.90 3.36 -9.94
CA LEU A 200 -13.26 4.38 -9.10
C LEU A 200 -14.28 5.16 -8.24
N LEU A 201 -13.81 5.66 -7.10
CA LEU A 201 -14.55 6.54 -6.19
C LEU A 201 -14.77 7.94 -6.79
N ILE A 202 -13.93 8.36 -7.73
CA ILE A 202 -14.05 9.62 -8.46
C ILE A 202 -13.89 9.39 -9.97
N SER A 203 -14.30 10.36 -10.78
CA SER A 203 -14.14 10.22 -12.23
C SER A 203 -12.66 10.08 -12.64
N PRO A 204 -12.31 9.20 -13.59
CA PRO A 204 -10.94 9.07 -14.08
C PRO A 204 -10.37 10.40 -14.64
N ALA A 205 -11.22 11.23 -15.25
CA ALA A 205 -10.82 12.55 -15.74
C ALA A 205 -10.36 13.46 -14.61
N LEU A 206 -11.12 13.52 -13.51
CA LEU A 206 -10.75 14.29 -12.33
C LEU A 206 -9.46 13.74 -11.70
N TRP A 207 -9.31 12.41 -11.63
CA TRP A 207 -8.07 11.80 -11.12
C TRP A 207 -6.85 12.26 -11.92
N ARG A 208 -6.95 12.25 -13.26
CA ARG A 208 -5.87 12.67 -14.18
C ARG A 208 -5.51 14.15 -14.03
N GLU A 209 -6.50 15.00 -13.80
CA GLU A 209 -6.27 16.44 -13.65
C GLU A 209 -5.73 16.78 -12.26
N PHE A 210 -6.30 16.19 -11.21
CA PHE A 210 -6.12 16.65 -9.83
C PHE A 210 -5.04 15.88 -9.07
N PHE A 211 -4.91 14.56 -9.30
CA PHE A 211 -4.05 13.67 -8.50
C PHE A 211 -2.87 13.08 -9.28
N LYS A 212 -3.03 12.75 -10.56
CA LYS A 212 -1.93 12.22 -11.40
C LYS A 212 -0.65 13.07 -11.36
N PRO A 213 -0.70 14.43 -11.35
CA PRO A 213 0.52 15.23 -11.24
C PRO A 213 1.32 14.96 -9.97
N LEU A 214 0.66 14.69 -8.84
CA LEU A 214 1.31 14.41 -7.56
C LEU A 214 2.08 13.10 -7.63
N TYR A 215 1.46 12.04 -8.15
CA TYR A 215 2.13 10.74 -8.32
C TYR A 215 3.28 10.80 -9.32
N ARG A 216 3.15 11.60 -10.39
CA ARG A 216 4.25 11.83 -11.34
C ARG A 216 5.47 12.43 -10.65
N GLU A 217 5.26 13.41 -9.76
CA GLU A 217 6.33 14.02 -9.00
C GLU A 217 6.95 13.05 -7.98
N TYR A 218 6.11 12.27 -7.27
CA TYR A 218 6.59 11.24 -6.36
C TYR A 218 7.47 10.20 -7.07
N CYS A 219 6.99 9.62 -8.18
CA CYS A 219 7.76 8.66 -8.97
C CYS A 219 9.05 9.28 -9.50
N ALA A 220 9.02 10.54 -9.96
CA ALA A 220 10.21 11.22 -10.44
C ALA A 220 11.30 11.34 -9.36
N VAL A 221 10.92 11.67 -8.11
CA VAL A 221 11.87 11.73 -6.98
C VAL A 221 12.41 10.33 -6.64
N VAL A 222 11.53 9.31 -6.60
CA VAL A 222 11.92 7.92 -6.29
C VAL A 222 12.91 7.38 -7.33
N HIS A 223 12.62 7.57 -8.62
CA HIS A 223 13.48 7.12 -9.71
C HIS A 223 14.78 7.91 -9.81
N ALA A 224 14.76 9.22 -9.54
CA ALA A 224 15.98 10.03 -9.49
C ALA A 224 16.95 9.55 -8.40
N ALA A 225 16.43 8.95 -7.33
CA ALA A 225 17.23 8.31 -6.28
C ALA A 225 17.65 6.86 -6.61
N GLY A 226 17.32 6.35 -7.80
CA GLY A 226 17.65 4.99 -8.25
C GLY A 226 16.87 3.89 -7.52
N LYS A 227 15.66 4.20 -7.04
CA LYS A 227 14.79 3.29 -6.28
C LYS A 227 13.58 2.88 -7.10
N PHE A 228 12.90 1.82 -6.67
CA PHE A 228 11.64 1.38 -7.27
C PHE A 228 10.43 2.00 -6.57
N ALA A 229 9.40 2.37 -7.34
CA ALA A 229 8.13 2.91 -6.86
C ALA A 229 7.06 1.81 -6.76
N PHE A 230 6.53 1.60 -5.56
CA PHE A 230 5.46 0.63 -5.28
C PHE A 230 4.17 1.39 -4.97
N PHE A 231 3.04 0.86 -5.45
CA PHE A 231 1.72 1.44 -5.22
C PHE A 231 0.72 0.38 -4.76
N HIS A 232 -0.04 0.68 -3.72
CA HIS A 232 -1.22 -0.09 -3.33
C HIS A 232 -2.49 0.74 -3.53
N SER A 233 -3.56 0.09 -3.99
CA SER A 233 -4.93 0.60 -3.90
C SER A 233 -5.93 -0.54 -3.84
N ASP A 234 -6.87 -0.45 -2.92
CA ASP A 234 -8.05 -1.31 -2.89
C ASP A 234 -9.07 -0.97 -4.00
N GLY A 235 -9.92 -1.96 -4.28
CA GLY A 235 -11.03 -1.89 -5.22
C GLY A 235 -10.65 -1.87 -6.71
N HIS A 236 -11.64 -1.52 -7.53
CA HIS A 236 -11.61 -1.59 -8.98
C HIS A 236 -10.98 -0.33 -9.58
N ILE A 237 -9.70 -0.44 -9.95
CA ILE A 237 -8.88 0.70 -10.43
C ILE A 237 -8.48 0.63 -11.91
N GLU A 238 -9.02 -0.31 -12.68
CA GLU A 238 -8.61 -0.55 -14.08
C GLU A 238 -8.55 0.74 -14.92
N ALA A 239 -9.50 1.66 -14.72
CA ALA A 239 -9.63 2.91 -15.45
C ALA A 239 -8.42 3.87 -15.32
N ILE A 240 -7.57 3.68 -14.31
CA ILE A 240 -6.32 4.44 -14.10
C ILE A 240 -5.07 3.55 -14.07
N TYR A 241 -5.20 2.23 -14.31
CA TYR A 241 -4.06 1.31 -14.23
C TYR A 241 -2.92 1.71 -15.19
N GLY A 242 -3.26 2.05 -16.43
CA GLY A 242 -2.30 2.56 -17.41
C GLY A 242 -1.72 3.93 -17.03
N ASP A 243 -2.49 4.77 -16.33
CA ASP A 243 -2.00 6.06 -15.84
C ASP A 243 -0.98 5.89 -14.70
N LEU A 244 -1.17 4.90 -13.81
CA LEU A 244 -0.22 4.53 -12.75
C LEU A 244 1.11 4.04 -13.34
N ILE A 245 1.06 3.25 -14.41
CA ILE A 245 2.26 2.82 -15.15
C ILE A 245 2.93 4.04 -15.81
N GLU A 246 2.15 4.93 -16.43
CA GLU A 246 2.68 6.12 -17.10
C GLU A 246 3.43 7.06 -16.16
N VAL A 247 2.97 7.22 -14.91
CA VAL A 247 3.67 8.07 -13.93
C VAL A 247 4.95 7.42 -13.40
N GLY A 248 5.12 6.11 -13.56
CA GLY A 248 6.34 5.39 -13.20
C GLY A 248 6.19 4.43 -12.01
N MET A 249 5.02 3.86 -11.77
CA MET A 249 4.91 2.77 -10.79
C MET A 249 5.57 1.49 -11.34
N ASP A 250 6.53 0.93 -10.59
CA ASP A 250 7.24 -0.30 -10.95
C ASP A 250 6.47 -1.54 -10.51
N ALA A 251 5.74 -1.44 -9.40
CA ALA A 251 4.87 -2.49 -8.88
C ALA A 251 3.54 -1.94 -8.40
N ILE A 252 2.44 -2.61 -8.76
CA ILE A 252 1.07 -2.25 -8.37
C ILE A 252 0.44 -3.44 -7.65
N ASN A 253 0.06 -3.23 -6.38
CA ASN A 253 -0.84 -4.09 -5.64
C ASN A 253 -2.27 -3.53 -5.78
N SER A 254 -3.19 -4.37 -6.25
CA SER A 254 -4.58 -3.99 -6.45
C SER A 254 -5.50 -5.19 -6.24
N GLN A 255 -6.78 -4.95 -5.92
CA GLN A 255 -7.77 -6.01 -5.71
C GLN A 255 -8.13 -6.71 -7.05
N LEU A 256 -7.26 -7.57 -7.56
CA LEU A 256 -7.37 -8.19 -8.89
C LEU A 256 -8.72 -8.88 -9.14
N PHE A 257 -9.31 -9.49 -8.12
CA PHE A 257 -10.52 -10.30 -8.25
C PHE A 257 -11.81 -9.48 -8.41
N CYS A 258 -11.75 -8.16 -8.24
CA CYS A 258 -12.85 -7.28 -8.64
C CYS A 258 -12.71 -6.75 -10.08
N MET A 259 -11.64 -7.11 -10.79
CA MET A 259 -11.37 -6.74 -12.18
C MET A 259 -11.22 -7.99 -13.07
N ASP A 260 -11.16 -7.80 -14.39
CA ASP A 260 -10.80 -8.86 -15.33
C ASP A 260 -9.27 -9.04 -15.35
N ILE A 261 -8.79 -10.09 -14.68
CA ILE A 261 -7.37 -10.39 -14.51
C ILE A 261 -6.72 -10.67 -15.87
N GLU A 262 -7.43 -11.37 -16.75
CA GLU A 262 -6.96 -11.76 -18.06
C GLU A 262 -6.86 -10.55 -19.01
N GLU A 263 -7.81 -9.62 -18.96
CA GLU A 263 -7.73 -8.33 -19.67
C GLU A 263 -6.57 -7.47 -19.15
N LEU A 264 -6.43 -7.35 -17.82
CA LEU A 264 -5.31 -6.63 -17.21
C LEU A 264 -3.97 -7.21 -17.64
N ALA A 265 -3.83 -8.54 -17.64
CA ALA A 265 -2.65 -9.23 -18.10
C ALA A 265 -2.36 -8.93 -19.58
N GLY A 266 -3.37 -9.02 -20.44
CA GLY A 266 -3.23 -8.73 -21.87
C GLY A 266 -2.76 -7.30 -22.16
N ARG A 267 -3.12 -6.34 -21.30
CA ARG A 267 -2.78 -4.93 -21.48
C ARG A 267 -1.44 -4.53 -20.84
N TYR A 268 -1.10 -5.10 -19.68
CA TYR A 268 -0.07 -4.55 -18.80
C TYR A 268 1.01 -5.54 -18.35
N LYS A 269 0.88 -6.84 -18.63
CA LYS A 269 1.98 -7.78 -18.38
C LYS A 269 3.25 -7.34 -19.13
N GLY A 270 4.38 -7.40 -18.44
CA GLY A 270 5.68 -6.94 -18.98
C GLY A 270 5.87 -5.43 -18.98
N LYS A 271 4.92 -4.64 -18.48
CA LYS A 271 5.03 -3.17 -18.33
C LYS A 271 5.09 -2.73 -16.88
N VAL A 272 4.56 -3.54 -15.97
CA VAL A 272 4.58 -3.32 -14.53
C VAL A 272 4.61 -4.67 -13.82
N THR A 273 5.10 -4.69 -12.59
CA THR A 273 4.99 -5.86 -11.73
C THR A 273 3.65 -5.88 -11.02
N PHE A 274 2.91 -6.97 -11.16
CA PHE A 274 1.70 -7.24 -10.39
C PHE A 274 2.09 -7.74 -9.01
N TRP A 275 1.92 -6.89 -8.00
CA TRP A 275 2.25 -7.22 -6.61
C TRP A 275 1.05 -7.86 -5.94
N GLY A 276 0.87 -9.17 -6.09
CA GLY A 276 -0.37 -9.82 -5.68
C GLY A 276 -1.58 -9.37 -6.50
N GLU A 277 -2.80 -9.66 -6.06
CA GLU A 277 -3.17 -10.30 -4.78
C GLU A 277 -4.16 -11.46 -4.97
N ILE A 278 -4.22 -12.37 -4.00
CA ILE A 278 -5.32 -13.35 -3.82
C ILE A 278 -6.49 -12.77 -3.02
N ASP A 279 -7.70 -12.91 -3.55
CA ASP A 279 -8.93 -12.30 -3.02
C ASP A 279 -9.13 -12.41 -1.51
N ARG A 280 -9.01 -11.25 -0.85
CA ARG A 280 -9.22 -11.04 0.59
C ARG A 280 -10.68 -10.92 1.03
N GLN A 281 -11.62 -10.75 0.11
CA GLN A 281 -13.04 -10.52 0.45
C GLN A 281 -13.88 -11.80 0.40
N ALA A 282 -13.59 -12.72 -0.51
CA ALA A 282 -14.34 -13.99 -0.60
C ALA A 282 -13.44 -15.22 -0.47
N VAL A 283 -12.39 -15.35 -1.29
CA VAL A 283 -11.60 -16.60 -1.37
C VAL A 283 -10.81 -16.87 -0.08
N LEU A 284 -10.02 -15.91 0.41
CA LEU A 284 -9.22 -16.09 1.62
C LEU A 284 -10.06 -16.31 2.90
N PRO A 285 -11.10 -15.51 3.19
CA PRO A 285 -11.88 -15.68 4.42
C PRO A 285 -12.84 -16.88 4.39
N PHE A 286 -13.44 -17.20 3.23
CA PHE A 286 -14.57 -18.15 3.17
C PHE A 286 -14.33 -19.36 2.26
N GLY A 287 -13.27 -19.35 1.46
CA GLY A 287 -12.92 -20.46 0.59
C GLY A 287 -12.30 -21.63 1.34
N THR A 288 -12.22 -22.77 0.65
CA THR A 288 -11.39 -23.91 1.04
C THR A 288 -9.96 -23.74 0.54
N PRO A 289 -8.96 -24.44 1.14
CA PRO A 289 -7.58 -24.43 0.64
C PRO A 289 -7.44 -24.76 -0.85
N GLU A 290 -8.30 -25.65 -1.38
CA GLU A 290 -8.30 -25.97 -2.81
C GLU A 290 -8.85 -24.81 -3.66
N GLN A 291 -9.88 -24.10 -3.20
CA GLN A 291 -10.37 -22.89 -3.89
C GLN A 291 -9.32 -21.79 -3.88
N VAL A 292 -8.57 -21.63 -2.78
CA VAL A 292 -7.43 -20.71 -2.71
C VAL A 292 -6.33 -21.11 -3.70
N ALA A 293 -5.97 -22.40 -3.76
CA ALA A 293 -4.99 -22.89 -4.72
C ALA A 293 -5.43 -22.64 -6.18
N ASN A 294 -6.71 -22.84 -6.49
CA ASN A 294 -7.26 -22.54 -7.81
C ASN A 294 -7.24 -21.04 -8.13
N ALA A 295 -7.50 -20.17 -7.16
CA ALA A 295 -7.37 -18.73 -7.31
C ALA A 295 -5.92 -18.32 -7.63
N VAL A 296 -4.93 -18.90 -6.93
CA VAL A 296 -3.51 -18.71 -7.24
C VAL A 296 -3.18 -19.19 -8.66
N ARG A 297 -3.65 -20.38 -9.06
CA ARG A 297 -3.41 -20.93 -10.40
C ARG A 297 -3.98 -20.02 -11.50
N ARG A 298 -5.15 -19.42 -11.29
CA ARG A 298 -5.72 -18.43 -12.23
C ARG A 298 -4.81 -17.21 -12.37
N VAL A 299 -4.43 -16.59 -11.25
CA VAL A 299 -3.54 -15.41 -11.23
C VAL A 299 -2.23 -15.74 -11.93
N ARG A 300 -1.63 -16.88 -11.60
CA ARG A 300 -0.38 -17.34 -12.19
C ARG A 300 -0.51 -17.58 -13.69
N ALA A 301 -1.56 -18.28 -14.14
CA ALA A 301 -1.78 -18.55 -15.56
C ALA A 301 -1.93 -17.26 -16.40
N ALA A 302 -2.51 -16.20 -15.82
CA ALA A 302 -2.65 -14.92 -16.51
C ALA A 302 -1.35 -14.10 -16.51
N LEU A 303 -0.67 -14.01 -15.36
CA LEU A 303 0.37 -13.00 -15.13
C LEU A 303 1.80 -13.53 -15.15
N ASP A 304 2.03 -14.78 -14.79
CA ASP A 304 3.37 -15.37 -14.65
C ASP A 304 3.75 -16.16 -15.91
N ASP A 305 4.67 -15.61 -16.70
CA ASP A 305 5.30 -16.30 -17.83
C ASP A 305 6.77 -16.71 -17.55
N GLY A 306 7.18 -16.65 -16.28
CA GLY A 306 8.55 -16.98 -15.86
C GLY A 306 9.59 -15.90 -16.19
N CYS A 307 9.20 -14.77 -16.81
CA CYS A 307 10.12 -13.66 -17.05
C CYS A 307 10.18 -12.66 -15.88
N GLY A 308 9.31 -12.78 -14.87
CA GLY A 308 9.16 -11.79 -13.80
C GLY A 308 7.82 -11.07 -13.92
N GLY A 309 7.69 -9.89 -13.33
CA GLY A 309 6.46 -9.10 -13.39
C GLY A 309 5.34 -9.55 -12.45
N VAL A 310 5.61 -10.48 -11.53
CA VAL A 310 4.65 -10.92 -10.51
C VAL A 310 5.34 -11.07 -9.16
N ILE A 311 4.67 -10.68 -8.08
CA ILE A 311 5.02 -11.03 -6.70
C ILE A 311 3.86 -11.81 -6.10
N ALA A 312 4.14 -12.96 -5.52
CA ALA A 312 3.20 -13.78 -4.78
C ALA A 312 2.86 -13.08 -3.46
N GLN A 313 1.68 -12.47 -3.37
CA GLN A 313 1.26 -11.72 -2.20
C GLN A 313 -0.21 -12.02 -1.85
N CYS A 314 -0.48 -12.04 -0.55
CA CYS A 314 -1.81 -11.94 0.02
C CYS A 314 -1.78 -11.18 1.35
N GLU A 315 -2.92 -10.65 1.78
CA GLU A 315 -3.09 -10.13 3.13
C GLU A 315 -3.74 -11.16 4.07
N TRP A 316 -3.11 -11.35 5.23
CA TRP A 316 -3.65 -12.12 6.33
C TRP A 316 -4.47 -11.22 7.25
N GLY A 317 -5.79 -11.23 7.05
CA GLY A 317 -6.78 -10.58 7.89
C GLY A 317 -7.32 -11.46 9.01
N LYS A 318 -8.00 -10.85 9.99
CA LYS A 318 -8.54 -11.52 11.19
C LYS A 318 -9.42 -12.73 10.89
N GLY A 319 -10.21 -12.66 9.82
CA GLY A 319 -11.12 -13.72 9.42
C GLY A 319 -10.50 -14.84 8.57
N ASN A 320 -9.23 -14.72 8.19
CA ASN A 320 -8.61 -15.64 7.23
C ASN A 320 -8.06 -16.87 7.96
N PRO A 321 -8.52 -18.10 7.62
CA PRO A 321 -7.95 -19.32 8.18
C PRO A 321 -6.46 -19.46 7.82
N ALA A 322 -5.63 -19.86 8.79
CA ALA A 322 -4.19 -20.09 8.56
C ALA A 322 -3.92 -21.06 7.40
N ALA A 323 -4.75 -22.10 7.27
CA ALA A 323 -4.67 -23.08 6.19
C ALA A 323 -4.90 -22.47 4.80
N ASN A 324 -5.72 -21.41 4.70
CA ASN A 324 -5.95 -20.70 3.44
C ASN A 324 -4.73 -19.85 3.08
N VAL A 325 -4.13 -19.15 4.04
CA VAL A 325 -2.91 -18.38 3.79
C VAL A 325 -1.74 -19.28 3.43
N GLU A 326 -1.62 -20.44 4.09
CA GLU A 326 -0.69 -21.50 3.71
C GLU A 326 -0.90 -21.98 2.27
N ALA A 327 -2.16 -22.22 1.88
CA ALA A 327 -2.50 -22.69 0.54
C ALA A 327 -2.05 -21.71 -0.55
N VAL A 328 -2.05 -20.39 -0.28
CA VAL A 328 -1.50 -19.39 -1.20
C VAL A 328 -0.05 -19.68 -1.52
N PHE A 329 0.82 -19.72 -0.50
CA PHE A 329 2.26 -19.88 -0.71
C PHE A 329 2.64 -21.29 -1.15
N LYS A 330 1.85 -22.30 -0.77
CA LYS A 330 2.00 -23.65 -1.29
C LYS A 330 1.75 -23.69 -2.79
N ALA A 331 0.64 -23.14 -3.28
CA ALA A 331 0.30 -23.15 -4.71
C ALA A 331 1.27 -22.31 -5.56
N TRP A 332 1.83 -21.23 -5.01
CA TRP A 332 2.91 -20.48 -5.67
C TRP A 332 4.24 -21.25 -5.74
N ALA A 333 4.43 -22.27 -4.91
CA ALA A 333 5.64 -23.09 -4.88
C ALA A 333 5.56 -24.37 -5.73
N GLU A 334 4.36 -24.73 -6.22
CA GLU A 334 4.11 -25.84 -7.14
C GLU A 334 4.61 -25.54 -8.57
#